data_AF-A0A453GV57-F1
#
_entry.id   AF-A0A453GV57-F1
#
_cell.length_a   1.000
_cell.length_b   1.000
_cell.length_c   1.000
_cell.angle_alpha   90.00
_cell.angle_beta   90.00
_cell.angle_gamma   90.00
#
_symmetry.space_group_name_H-M   'P 1'
#
loop_
_entity.id
_entity.type
_entity.pdbx_description
1 polymer ?
#
loop_
_entity_poly.entity_id
_entity_poly.type
_entity_poly.pdbx_seq_one_letter_code
_entity_poly.pdbx_strand_id
1 'polypeptide(L)' 'FLWCVFFFTDKCKDLVHPQRKTCKDLTASIARECVLLKCQGTCKDLYGAELKASWCYNPVPYYWHCRCRVCW' A
#
# COMPACT_ATOMS: atom_id res chain seq x y z
N PHE A 1 -4.60 -16.98 -29.58
CA PHE A 1 -5.97 -17.32 -30.00
C PHE A 1 -6.19 -18.81 -29.76
N LEU A 2 -6.76 -19.19 -28.61
CA LEU A 2 -7.53 -20.42 -28.47
C LEU A 2 -8.37 -20.31 -27.20
N TRP A 3 -9.67 -20.53 -27.36
CA TRP A 3 -10.72 -20.39 -26.35
C TRP A 3 -10.54 -21.34 -25.17
N CYS A 4 -10.78 -20.83 -23.96
CA CYS A 4 -11.31 -21.63 -22.85
C CYS A 4 -12.66 -21.02 -22.45
N VAL A 5 -13.72 -21.50 -23.07
CA VAL A 5 -15.11 -21.22 -22.68
C VAL A 5 -15.49 -22.20 -21.57
N PHE A 6 -15.90 -21.64 -20.43
CA PHE A 6 -16.83 -22.15 -19.41
C PHE A 6 -17.10 -23.66 -19.37
N PHE A 7 -16.75 -24.32 -18.26
CA PHE A 7 -17.70 -25.06 -17.42
C PHE A 7 -17.07 -25.39 -16.06
N PHE A 8 -17.89 -25.33 -15.02
CA PHE A 8 -17.58 -25.64 -13.62
C PHE A 8 -16.72 -26.89 -13.44
N THR A 9 -15.52 -26.76 -12.86
CA THR A 9 -15.00 -27.58 -11.75
C THR A 9 -13.58 -27.14 -11.39
N ASP A 10 -13.34 -27.16 -10.08
CA ASP A 10 -12.09 -26.99 -9.36
C ASP A 10 -10.87 -27.62 -10.07
N LYS A 11 -9.68 -27.01 -9.92
CA LYS A 11 -8.34 -27.52 -10.30
C LYS A 11 -7.88 -27.21 -11.73
N CYS A 12 -7.46 -25.98 -12.00
CA CYS A 12 -6.34 -25.73 -12.92
C CYS A 12 -5.86 -24.28 -12.85
N LYS A 13 -4.79 -24.06 -12.07
CA LYS A 13 -3.59 -23.26 -12.41
C LYS A 13 -2.98 -22.62 -11.17
N ASP A 14 -2.28 -23.46 -10.42
CA ASP A 14 -0.99 -23.09 -9.84
C ASP A 14 -0.04 -22.73 -11.00
N LEU A 15 -0.13 -21.50 -11.47
CA LEU A 15 0.89 -20.93 -12.35
C LEU A 15 1.33 -19.60 -11.75
N VAL A 16 2.28 -19.73 -10.82
CA VAL A 16 3.36 -18.74 -10.58
C VAL A 16 2.86 -17.30 -10.63
N HIS A 17 2.28 -16.83 -9.53
CA HIS A 17 2.25 -15.38 -9.32
C HIS A 17 3.71 -14.94 -9.17
N PRO A 18 4.26 -14.08 -10.05
CA PRO A 18 5.57 -13.51 -9.83
C PRO A 18 5.51 -12.84 -8.46
N GLN A 19 6.46 -13.14 -7.56
CA GLN A 19 6.52 -12.64 -6.18
C GLN A 19 5.89 -11.24 -6.11
N ARG A 20 4.59 -11.18 -5.76
CA ARG A 20 3.87 -9.91 -5.74
C ARG A 20 4.52 -9.17 -4.59
N LYS A 21 5.33 -8.15 -4.89
CA LYS A 21 5.80 -7.19 -3.89
C LYS A 21 4.59 -6.85 -3.03
N THR A 22 4.64 -7.28 -1.77
CA THR A 22 3.50 -7.17 -0.87
C THR A 22 3.48 -5.74 -0.41
N CYS A 23 2.59 -4.95 -1.00
CA CYS A 23 2.41 -3.57 -0.60
C CYS A 23 1.41 -3.48 0.54
N LYS A 24 1.76 -2.72 1.59
CA LYS A 24 0.84 -2.36 2.69
C LYS A 24 0.85 -0.86 2.93
N ASP A 25 -0.30 -0.35 3.31
CA ASP A 25 -0.50 1.05 3.67
C ASP A 25 -0.53 1.18 5.20
N LEU A 26 0.49 1.80 5.77
CA LEU A 26 0.73 1.94 7.20
C LEU A 26 0.54 3.40 7.64
N THR A 27 0.14 3.61 8.90
CA THR A 27 0.05 4.95 9.49
C THR A 27 1.35 5.23 10.24
N ALA A 28 2.07 6.29 9.85
CA ALA A 28 3.31 6.69 10.51
C ALA A 28 3.10 7.68 11.66
N SER A 29 2.12 8.57 11.55
CA SER A 29 1.79 9.53 12.61
C SER A 29 0.37 10.08 12.46
N ILE A 30 -0.14 10.66 13.55
CA ILE A 30 -1.44 11.35 13.60
C ILE A 30 -1.21 12.72 14.24
N ALA A 31 -1.74 13.78 13.62
CA ALA A 31 -1.60 15.16 14.08
C ALA A 31 -2.85 15.99 13.76
N ARG A 32 -2.97 17.18 14.36
CA ARG A 32 -4.07 18.12 14.08
C ARG A 32 -3.99 18.75 12.69
N GLU A 33 -2.79 18.79 12.12
CA GLU A 33 -2.49 19.31 10.80
C GLU A 33 -1.57 18.35 10.08
N CYS A 34 -1.66 18.30 8.75
CA CYS A 34 -0.72 17.53 7.94
C CYS A 34 0.21 18.44 7.16
N VAL A 35 1.51 18.34 7.46
CA VAL A 35 2.57 18.91 6.63
C VAL A 35 3.15 17.79 5.79
N LEU A 36 2.88 17.80 4.48
CA LEU A 36 3.25 16.70 3.58
C LEU A 36 4.75 16.39 3.62
N LEU A 37 5.61 17.41 3.64
CA LEU A 37 7.07 17.25 3.74
C LEU A 37 7.48 16.52 5.03
N LYS A 38 6.83 16.84 6.15
CA LYS A 38 7.08 16.17 7.43
C LYS A 38 6.63 14.72 7.38
N CYS A 39 5.46 14.45 6.78
CA CYS A 39 4.96 13.09 6.58
C CYS A 39 5.91 12.25 5.70
N GLN A 40 6.39 12.82 4.60
CA GLN A 40 7.38 12.19 3.72
C GLN A 40 8.67 11.87 4.48
N GLY A 41 9.19 12.82 5.27
CA GLY A 41 10.35 12.60 6.14
C GLY A 41 10.13 11.44 7.10
N THR A 42 9.05 11.46 7.87
CA THR A 42 8.73 10.40 8.83
C THR A 42 8.58 9.03 8.17
N CYS A 43 7.87 8.94 7.04
CA CYS A 43 7.74 7.69 6.30
C CYS A 43 9.11 7.18 5.79
N LYS A 44 9.99 8.09 5.37
CA LYS A 44 11.33 7.74 4.88
C LYS A 44 12.22 7.25 6.02
N ASP A 45 12.16 7.90 7.18
CA ASP A 45 12.91 7.52 8.37
C ASP A 45 12.48 6.14 8.90
N LEU A 46 11.18 5.83 8.83
CA LEU A 46 10.63 4.55 9.29
C LEU A 46 10.87 3.39 8.32
N TYR A 47 10.71 3.60 7.02
CA TYR A 47 10.63 2.52 6.03
C TYR A 47 11.73 2.53 4.97
N GLY A 48 12.54 3.59 4.91
CA GLY A 48 13.72 3.66 4.04
C GLY A 48 13.46 3.27 2.58
N ALA A 49 14.17 2.23 2.12
CA ALA A 49 14.12 1.75 0.73
C ALA A 49 12.79 1.04 0.36
N GLU A 50 12.03 0.58 1.36
CA GLU A 50 10.77 -0.11 1.16
C GLU A 50 9.61 0.87 0.91
N LEU A 51 9.78 2.15 1.27
CA LEU A 51 8.82 3.21 1.00
C LEU A 51 8.61 3.42 -0.50
N LYS A 52 7.34 3.46 -0.93
CA LYS A 52 6.95 3.78 -2.32
C LYS A 52 6.19 5.09 -2.44
N ALA A 53 5.35 5.40 -1.45
CA ALA A 53 4.60 6.65 -1.44
C ALA A 53 4.25 7.06 -0.01
N SER A 54 3.97 8.33 0.18
CA SER A 54 3.40 8.84 1.43
C SER A 54 2.41 9.96 1.14
N TRP A 55 1.37 10.06 1.98
CA TRP A 55 0.31 11.04 1.83
C TRP A 55 -0.38 11.35 3.15
N CYS A 56 -1.07 12.48 3.16
CA CYS A 56 -1.94 12.90 4.24
C CYS A 56 -3.35 12.37 3.99
N TYR A 57 -3.97 11.78 5.00
CA TYR A 57 -5.32 11.25 4.94
C TYR A 57 -6.10 11.68 6.19
N ASN A 58 -7.33 12.15 6.03
CA ASN A 58 -8.16 12.63 7.14
C ASN A 58 -9.45 11.81 7.22
N PRO A 59 -9.40 10.61 7.84
CA PRO A 59 -10.59 9.76 7.98
C PRO A 59 -11.60 10.31 8.99
N VAL A 60 -11.15 11.11 9.95
CA VAL A 60 -11.95 11.59 11.09
C VAL A 60 -11.71 13.08 11.27
N PRO A 61 -12.77 13.91 11.36
CA PRO A 61 -12.63 15.35 11.48
C PRO A 61 -11.56 15.76 12.52
N TYR A 62 -10.80 16.80 12.19
CA TYR A 62 -9.73 17.38 13.02
C TYR A 62 -8.46 16.56 13.24
N TYR A 63 -8.33 15.37 12.63
CA TYR A 63 -7.12 14.57 12.73
C TYR A 63 -6.62 14.11 11.36
N TRP A 64 -5.39 14.49 11.05
CA TRP A 64 -4.68 14.06 9.88
C TRP A 64 -3.76 12.89 10.21
N HIS A 65 -3.83 11.87 9.39
CA HIS A 65 -3.00 10.68 9.42
C HIS A 65 -1.94 10.82 8.32
N CYS A 66 -0.68 10.67 8.69
CA CYS A 66 0.39 10.42 7.73
C CYS A 66 0.38 8.94 7.37
N ARG A 67 0.15 8.62 6.09
CA ARG A 67 0.11 7.26 5.56
C ARG A 67 1.32 7.01 4.67
N CYS A 68 1.86 5.80 4.75
CA CYS A 68 3.02 5.35 3.99
C CYS A 68 2.65 4.06 3.28
N ARG A 69 2.88 3.99 1.97
CA ARG A 69 2.82 2.74 1.20
C ARG A 69 4.20 2.12 1.17
N VAL A 70 4.32 0.93 1.73
CA VAL A 70 5.56 0.18 1.86
C VAL A 70 5.40 -1.13 1.11
N CYS A 71 6.39 -1.51 0.30
CA CYS A 71 6.34 -2.76 -0.47
C CYS A 71 7.64 -3.55 -0.30
N TRP A 72 7.52 -4.80 0.14
CA TRP A 72 8.60 -5.78 0.30
C TRP A 72 8.39 -7.00 -0.59
#